data_AF-A0A2V8DCW6-F1
#
_entry.id   AF-A0A2V8DCW6-F1
#
_cell.length_a   1.000
_cell.length_b   1.000
_cell.length_c   1.000
_cell.angle_alpha   90.00
_cell.angle_beta   90.00
_cell.angle_gamma   90.00
#
_symmetry.space_group_name_H-M   'P 1'
#
loop_
_entity.id
_entity.type
_entity.pdbx_description
1 polymer ?
#
loop_
_entity_poly.entity_id
_entity_poly.type
_entity_poly.pdbx_seq_one_letter_code
_entity_poly.pdbx_strand_id
1 'polypeptide(L)'
;MISRRVFLKDGAFALVSLGFAPSFLARTAFAQGRSGRAKQLIAIFQRGAVDGLSVIVPFGEGDYYRARPSIAIGRPGSGETVAIDLDGFFGFNPRLQPLKRLWDARQLAIIHA
;
A
#
# COMPACT_ATOMS: atom_id res chain seq x y z
N MET A 1 35.80 -4.26 47.99
CA MET A 1 35.91 -3.94 46.54
C MET A 1 34.51 -3.91 45.94
N ILE A 2 34.07 -2.77 45.41
CA ILE A 2 32.74 -2.66 44.79
C ILE A 2 32.80 -3.35 43.42
N SER A 3 31.96 -4.35 43.19
CA SER A 3 31.87 -4.98 41.88
C SER A 3 31.02 -4.15 40.93
N ARG A 4 31.37 -4.12 39.64
CA ARG A 4 30.61 -3.40 38.59
C ARG A 4 29.12 -3.76 38.62
N ARG A 5 28.80 -5.02 38.91
CA ARG A 5 27.42 -5.53 38.97
C ARG A 5 26.64 -4.99 40.17
N VAL A 6 27.29 -4.88 41.35
CA VAL A 6 26.67 -4.29 42.55
C VAL A 6 26.42 -2.80 42.35
N PHE A 7 27.42 -2.07 41.83
CA PHE A 7 27.29 -0.65 41.50
C PHE A 7 26.12 -0.37 40.52
N LEU A 8 25.98 -1.17 39.45
CA LEU A 8 24.90 -1.02 38.48
C LEU A 8 23.52 -1.32 39.06
N LYS A 9 23.38 -2.36 39.91
CA LYS A 9 22.10 -2.70 40.53
C LYS A 9 21.68 -1.64 41.54
N ASP A 10 22.57 -1.27 42.45
CA ASP A 10 22.25 -0.34 43.53
C ASP A 10 22.03 1.09 42.99
N GLY A 11 22.83 1.50 42.01
CA GLY A 11 22.66 2.78 41.32
C GLY A 11 21.35 2.87 40.52
N ALA A 12 20.95 1.79 39.84
CA ALA A 12 19.67 1.75 39.12
C ALA A 12 18.47 1.83 40.07
N PHE A 13 18.50 1.11 41.20
CA PHE A 13 17.46 1.18 42.22
C PHE A 13 17.35 2.58 42.84
N ALA A 14 18.48 3.24 43.10
CA ALA A 14 18.51 4.61 43.63
C ALA A 14 17.90 5.65 42.66
N LEU A 15 18.15 5.52 41.36
CA LEU A 15 17.57 6.42 40.35
C LEU A 15 16.05 6.24 40.23
N VAL A 16 15.55 5.00 40.31
CA VAL A 16 14.11 4.70 40.25
C VAL A 16 13.39 5.20 41.50
N SER A 17 13.95 4.98 42.69
CA SER A 17 13.32 5.38 43.95
C SER A 17 13.28 6.90 44.17
N LEU A 18 14.21 7.65 43.59
CA LEU A 18 14.23 9.12 43.65
C LEU A 18 13.38 9.80 42.56
N GLY A 19 12.75 9.03 41.65
CA GLY A 19 12.02 9.59 40.50
C GLY A 19 12.90 10.40 39.55
N PHE A 20 14.23 10.29 39.69
CA PHE A 20 15.21 11.05 38.95
C PHE A 20 15.66 10.24 37.75
N ALA A 21 15.04 10.47 36.60
CA ALA A 21 15.57 10.00 35.32
C ALA A 21 16.66 11.00 34.87
N PRO A 22 17.95 10.62 34.85
CA PRO A 22 18.99 11.49 34.33
C PRO A 22 18.65 11.90 32.89
N SER A 23 18.88 13.17 32.56
CA SER A 23 18.58 13.71 31.24
C SER A 23 19.26 12.95 30.10
N PHE A 24 20.40 12.27 30.36
CA PHE A 24 21.05 11.41 29.38
C PHE A 24 20.23 10.15 29.06
N LEU A 25 19.50 9.55 30.01
CA LEU A 25 18.63 8.39 29.75
C LEU A 25 17.40 8.79 28.94
N ALA A 26 16.80 9.95 29.26
CA ALA A 26 15.73 10.50 28.45
C ALA A 26 16.23 10.80 27.03
N ARG A 27 17.39 11.46 26.90
CA ARG A 27 18.03 11.75 25.61
C ARG A 27 18.35 10.47 24.83
N THR A 28 18.83 9.39 25.45
CA THR A 28 19.09 8.13 24.73
C THR A 28 17.81 7.43 24.31
N ALA A 29 16.78 7.44 25.14
CA ALA A 29 15.46 6.88 24.78
C ALA A 29 14.82 7.64 23.60
N PHE A 30 14.94 8.98 23.56
CA PHE A 30 14.46 9.80 22.45
C PHE A 30 15.43 9.87 21.25
N ALA A 31 16.71 9.56 21.44
CA ALA A 31 17.73 9.50 20.38
C ALA A 31 17.70 8.20 19.57
N GLN A 32 16.86 7.24 19.96
CA GLN A 32 16.44 6.16 19.08
C GLN A 32 15.56 6.77 17.97
N GLY A 33 16.20 7.48 17.05
CA GLY A 33 15.57 8.08 15.89
C GLY A 33 14.72 7.01 15.21
N ARG A 34 13.51 7.40 14.76
CA ARG A 34 12.53 6.52 14.11
C ARG A 34 13.25 5.43 13.32
N SER A 35 13.33 4.22 13.85
CA SER A 35 14.18 3.15 13.29
C SER A 35 13.59 2.53 12.03
N GLY A 36 12.74 3.27 11.32
CA GLY A 36 12.07 2.85 10.10
C GLY A 36 12.26 3.92 9.05
N ARG A 37 12.59 3.48 7.83
CA ARG A 37 12.52 4.31 6.63
C ARG A 37 11.19 5.06 6.63
N ALA A 38 11.22 6.37 6.43
CA ALA A 38 10.01 7.18 6.32
C ALA A 38 9.09 6.59 5.24
N LYS A 39 7.78 6.50 5.52
CA LYS A 39 6.80 6.06 4.53
C LYS A 39 6.79 7.07 3.37
N GLN A 40 6.95 6.58 2.15
CA GLN A 40 6.93 7.39 0.94
C GLN A 40 5.63 7.13 0.19
N LEU A 41 4.89 8.18 -0.12
CA LEU A 41 3.72 8.12 -0.99
C LEU A 41 4.12 8.57 -2.39
N ILE A 42 3.87 7.73 -3.40
CA ILE A 42 4.04 8.06 -4.80
C ILE A 42 2.66 8.25 -5.41
N ALA A 43 2.35 9.46 -5.87
CA ALA A 43 1.10 9.79 -6.55
C ALA A 43 1.39 10.02 -8.04
N ILE A 44 0.82 9.18 -8.91
CA ILE A 44 0.95 9.29 -10.36
C ILE A 44 -0.36 9.85 -10.91
N PHE A 45 -0.31 11.05 -11.50
CA PHE A 45 -1.49 11.68 -12.10
C PHE A 45 -1.44 11.54 -13.63
N GLN A 46 -2.32 10.69 -14.17
CA GLN A 46 -2.34 10.35 -15.60
C GLN A 46 -3.32 11.25 -16.38
N ARG A 47 -3.03 12.55 -16.47
CA ARG A 47 -3.88 13.51 -17.18
C ARG A 47 -3.74 13.39 -18.70
N GLY A 48 -4.87 13.46 -19.42
CA GLY A 48 -4.92 13.74 -20.85
C GLY A 48 -4.80 12.54 -21.79
N ALA A 49 -4.35 11.38 -21.31
CA ALA A 49 -4.22 10.17 -22.14
C ALA A 49 -4.86 8.92 -21.52
N VAL A 50 -5.11 8.91 -20.21
CA VAL A 50 -5.76 7.76 -19.57
C VAL A 50 -7.25 7.81 -19.77
N ASP A 51 -7.74 6.67 -20.21
CA ASP A 51 -9.14 6.37 -20.40
C ASP A 51 -9.56 5.34 -19.34
N GLY A 52 -10.28 5.81 -18.32
CA GLY A 52 -10.67 4.99 -17.17
C GLY A 52 -11.47 3.75 -17.57
N LEU A 53 -12.34 3.86 -18.58
CA LEU A 53 -13.15 2.75 -19.08
C LEU A 53 -12.34 1.71 -19.87
N SER A 54 -11.10 2.03 -20.27
CA SER A 54 -10.17 1.06 -20.85
C SER A 54 -9.17 0.52 -19.82
N VAL A 55 -9.00 1.18 -18.68
CA VAL A 55 -8.21 0.67 -17.54
C VAL A 55 -9.04 -0.36 -16.79
N ILE A 56 -10.27 0.03 -16.40
CA ILE A 56 -11.26 -0.75 -15.67
C ILE A 56 -12.50 -0.86 -16.56
N VAL A 57 -12.66 -2.03 -17.15
CA VAL A 57 -13.64 -2.32 -18.18
C VAL A 57 -14.92 -2.83 -17.51
N PRO A 58 -16.05 -2.11 -17.58
CA PRO A 58 -17.36 -2.63 -17.15
C PRO A 58 -17.90 -3.60 -18.20
N PHE A 59 -17.28 -4.77 -18.36
CA PHE A 59 -17.64 -5.71 -19.43
C PHE A 59 -19.05 -6.30 -19.26
N GLY A 60 -19.61 -6.24 -18.05
CA GLY A 60 -21.01 -6.59 -17.79
C GLY A 60 -22.00 -5.64 -18.46
N GLU A 61 -21.59 -4.40 -18.75
CA GLU A 61 -22.46 -3.35 -19.24
C GLU A 61 -22.53 -3.30 -20.78
N GLY A 62 -23.74 -3.36 -21.32
CA GLY A 62 -23.96 -3.30 -22.77
C GLY A 62 -23.67 -1.92 -23.38
N ASP A 63 -23.94 -0.84 -22.63
CA ASP A 63 -23.71 0.53 -23.08
C ASP A 63 -22.24 0.83 -23.35
N TYR A 64 -21.33 0.19 -22.59
CA TYR A 64 -19.90 0.28 -22.85
C TYR A 64 -19.54 -0.11 -24.29
N TYR A 65 -20.10 -1.21 -24.80
CA TYR A 65 -19.83 -1.69 -26.14
C TYR A 65 -20.50 -0.81 -27.21
N ARG A 66 -21.73 -0.36 -26.95
CA ARG A 66 -22.47 0.55 -27.85
C ARG A 66 -21.76 1.89 -28.02
N ALA A 67 -21.24 2.45 -26.94
CA ALA A 67 -20.55 3.74 -26.94
C ALA A 67 -19.14 3.65 -27.53
N ARG A 68 -18.55 2.45 -27.65
CA ARG A 68 -17.12 2.27 -27.95
C ARG A 68 -16.85 1.21 -29.04
N PRO A 69 -17.50 1.28 -30.20
CA PRO A 69 -17.48 0.20 -31.20
C PRO A 69 -16.08 -0.15 -31.73
N SER A 70 -15.14 0.82 -31.75
CA SER A 70 -13.79 0.63 -32.28
C SER A 70 -12.72 0.31 -31.24
N ILE A 71 -12.98 0.59 -29.95
CA ILE A 71 -11.96 0.54 -28.88
C ILE A 71 -12.40 -0.26 -27.65
N ALA A 72 -13.62 -0.81 -27.66
CA ALA A 72 -14.09 -1.63 -26.55
C ALA A 72 -13.19 -2.86 -26.35
N ILE A 73 -12.91 -3.17 -25.09
CA ILE A 73 -12.21 -4.38 -24.69
C ILE A 73 -13.22 -5.52 -24.58
N GLY A 74 -12.91 -6.66 -25.21
CA GLY A 74 -13.81 -7.81 -25.27
C GLY A 74 -14.18 -8.35 -23.90
N ARG A 75 -15.34 -9.03 -23.82
CA ARG A 75 -15.76 -9.72 -22.60
C ARG A 75 -14.80 -10.88 -22.32
N PRO A 76 -14.58 -11.27 -21.05
CA PRO A 76 -13.82 -12.48 -20.73
C PRO A 76 -14.30 -13.67 -21.57
N GLY A 77 -13.40 -14.32 -22.30
CA GLY A 77 -13.71 -15.46 -23.17
C GLY A 77 -14.25 -15.14 -24.57
N SER A 78 -14.38 -13.87 -24.97
CA SER A 78 -14.97 -13.49 -26.26
C SER A 78 -13.97 -13.30 -27.42
N GLY A 79 -12.69 -13.63 -27.26
CA GLY A 79 -11.67 -13.46 -28.30
C GLY A 79 -10.25 -13.27 -27.75
N GLU A 80 -9.39 -12.58 -28.51
CA GLU A 80 -7.97 -12.41 -28.19
C GLU A 80 -7.67 -11.24 -27.23
N THR A 81 -8.31 -10.07 -27.43
CA THR A 81 -8.11 -8.88 -26.58
C THR A 81 -9.32 -8.70 -25.65
N VAL A 82 -9.28 -9.43 -24.53
CA VAL A 82 -10.39 -9.51 -23.57
C VAL A 82 -10.00 -8.95 -22.22
N ALA A 83 -11.01 -8.47 -21.48
CA ALA A 83 -10.83 -8.02 -20.12
C ALA A 83 -10.46 -9.19 -19.20
N ILE A 84 -9.59 -8.93 -18.23
CA ILE A 84 -9.26 -9.88 -17.16
C ILE A 84 -10.29 -9.69 -16.05
N ASP A 85 -11.12 -10.69 -15.82
CA ASP A 85 -12.20 -10.61 -14.84
C ASP A 85 -11.67 -10.36 -13.41
N LEU A 86 -12.30 -9.40 -12.71
CA LEU A 86 -12.01 -9.05 -11.32
C LEU A 86 -13.10 -9.51 -10.35
N ASP A 87 -14.36 -9.42 -10.74
CA ASP A 87 -15.52 -9.63 -9.86
C ASP A 87 -16.81 -10.10 -10.57
N GLY A 88 -16.73 -10.44 -11.86
CA GLY A 88 -17.86 -10.86 -12.68
C GLY A 88 -18.58 -9.72 -13.41
N PHE A 89 -18.20 -8.46 -13.17
CA PHE A 89 -18.75 -7.29 -13.88
C PHE A 89 -17.67 -6.36 -14.43
N PHE A 90 -16.64 -6.10 -13.64
CA PHE A 90 -15.48 -5.29 -13.99
C PHE A 90 -14.26 -6.14 -14.30
N GLY A 91 -13.45 -5.68 -15.24
CA GLY A 91 -12.21 -6.34 -15.62
C GLY A 91 -11.06 -5.37 -15.86
N PHE A 92 -9.84 -5.85 -15.72
CA PHE A 92 -8.67 -5.10 -16.16
C PHE A 92 -8.52 -5.14 -17.68
N ASN A 93 -7.92 -4.08 -18.23
CA ASN A 93 -7.25 -4.17 -19.53
C ASN A 93 -6.28 -5.37 -19.54
N PRO A 94 -6.20 -6.16 -20.62
CA PRO A 94 -5.23 -7.26 -20.72
C PRO A 94 -3.78 -6.82 -20.47
N ARG A 95 -3.41 -5.58 -20.81
CA ARG A 95 -2.08 -5.01 -20.54
C ARG A 95 -1.79 -4.76 -19.05
N LEU A 96 -2.80 -4.81 -18.19
CA LEU A 96 -2.69 -4.66 -16.74
C LEU A 96 -2.63 -6.01 -16.01
N GLN A 97 -2.43 -7.13 -16.72
CA GLN A 97 -2.20 -8.46 -16.13
C GLN A 97 -1.21 -8.46 -14.94
N PRO A 98 -0.08 -7.71 -14.95
CA PRO A 98 0.83 -7.68 -13.80
C PRO A 98 0.19 -7.19 -12.49
N LEU A 99 -0.88 -6.39 -12.55
CA LEU A 99 -1.58 -5.87 -11.38
C LEU A 99 -2.59 -6.86 -10.80
N LYS A 100 -2.99 -7.89 -11.57
CA LYS A 100 -3.98 -8.89 -11.12
C LYS A 100 -3.56 -9.61 -9.84
N ARG A 101 -2.27 -9.90 -9.69
CA ARG A 101 -1.74 -10.50 -8.45
C ARG A 101 -1.95 -9.61 -7.22
N LEU A 102 -1.82 -8.29 -7.37
CA LEU A 102 -2.02 -7.35 -6.27
C LEU A 102 -3.49 -7.24 -5.91
N TRP A 103 -4.38 -7.27 -6.91
CA TRP A 103 -5.83 -7.35 -6.70
C TRP A 103 -6.21 -8.62 -5.93
N ASP A 104 -5.76 -9.78 -6.41
CA ASP A 104 -6.06 -11.09 -5.80
C ASP A 104 -5.53 -11.19 -4.36
N ALA A 105 -4.37 -10.58 -4.10
CA ALA A 105 -3.79 -10.49 -2.76
C ALA A 105 -4.45 -9.43 -1.85
N ARG A 106 -5.48 -8.70 -2.34
CA ARG A 106 -6.13 -7.56 -1.67
C ARG A 106 -5.17 -6.44 -1.27
N GLN A 107 -4.14 -6.22 -2.09
CA GLN A 107 -3.13 -5.16 -1.92
C GLN A 107 -3.33 -3.99 -2.90
N LEU A 108 -4.28 -4.12 -3.83
CA LEU A 108 -4.70 -3.08 -4.76
C LEU A 108 -6.19 -2.84 -4.59
N ALA A 109 -6.59 -1.57 -4.52
CA ALA A 109 -7.97 -1.14 -4.51
C ALA A 109 -8.23 -0.26 -5.73
N ILE A 110 -9.43 -0.39 -6.29
CA ILE A 110 -9.90 0.39 -7.43
C ILE A 110 -11.10 1.17 -6.91
N ILE A 111 -11.03 2.48 -7.06
CA ILE A 111 -12.04 3.39 -6.56
C ILE A 111 -12.53 4.19 -7.76
N HIS A 112 -13.81 4.00 -8.09
CA HIS A 112 -14.52 4.79 -9.10
C HIS A 112 -15.68 5.53 -8.42
N ALA A 113 -16.17 6.60 -9.07
CA ALA A 113 -17.32 7.38 -8.62
C ALA A 113 -18.61 6.91 -9.29
#